data_AF-A0A0F7ZF20-F1
#
_entry.id   AF-A0A0F7ZF20-F1
#
_cell.length_a   1.000
_cell.length_b   1.000
_cell.length_c   1.000
_cell.angle_alpha   90.00
_cell.angle_beta   90.00
_cell.angle_gamma   90.00
#
_symmetry.space_group_name_H-M   'P 1'
#
loop_
_entity.id
_entity.type
_entity.pdbx_description
1 polymer ?
#
loop_
_entity_poly.entity_id
_entity_poly.type
_entity_poly.pdbx_seq_one_letter_code
_entity_poly.pdbx_strand_id
1 'polypeptide(L)'
;MDQALRFKEHIAGVAAKGLTAAMCLKRLKMASPRTARQLFTATVAPTMDYASNVWSHACKAKEATWIERAQRVGAQAITGGFRTVATAVAEAEASVQSFRERHAQAASRFWIRTQTLPRTHLLTSLKLKLNRRYASPMQKLASAMGRPDTKRLEVIHEFALAPRTTECR
;
A
#
# COMPACT_ATOMS: atom_id res chain seq x y z
N MET A 1 7.20 7.64 -18.47
CA MET A 1 7.01 6.27 -17.95
C MET A 1 8.33 5.53 -18.16
N ASP A 2 8.83 4.80 -17.15
CA ASP A 2 10.16 4.17 -17.17
C ASP A 2 10.27 3.14 -18.33
N GLN A 3 11.39 3.14 -19.05
CA GLN A 3 11.59 2.22 -20.18
C GLN A 3 11.59 0.77 -19.67
N ALA A 4 10.84 -0.10 -20.35
CA ALA A 4 10.68 -1.52 -20.00
C ALA A 4 10.02 -1.84 -18.64
N LEU A 5 9.23 -0.92 -18.05
CA LEU A 5 8.48 -1.16 -16.81
C LEU A 5 9.39 -1.63 -15.65
N ARG A 6 10.59 -1.05 -15.56
CA ARG A 6 11.56 -1.35 -14.49
C ARG A 6 11.23 -0.67 -13.17
N PHE A 7 10.46 0.42 -13.21
CA PHE A 7 9.98 1.19 -12.06
C PHE A 7 11.07 1.70 -11.10
N LYS A 8 12.34 1.73 -11.48
CA LYS A 8 13.42 2.09 -10.54
C LYS A 8 13.37 3.58 -10.17
N GLU A 9 13.27 4.43 -11.18
CA GLU A 9 13.13 5.88 -11.01
C GLU A 9 11.82 6.21 -10.30
N HIS A 10 10.76 5.45 -10.62
CA HIS A 10 9.48 5.59 -9.95
C HIS A 10 9.59 5.29 -8.46
N ILE A 11 10.21 4.16 -8.08
CA ILE A 11 10.40 3.78 -6.67
C ILE A 11 11.26 4.81 -5.93
N ALA A 12 12.35 5.28 -6.55
CA ALA A 12 13.16 6.35 -5.98
C ALA A 12 12.33 7.64 -5.76
N GLY A 13 11.51 8.02 -6.75
CA GLY A 13 10.65 9.19 -6.70
C GLY A 13 9.58 9.10 -5.61
N VAL A 14 8.86 7.98 -5.48
CA VAL A 14 7.85 7.80 -4.43
C VAL A 14 8.51 7.75 -3.04
N ALA A 15 9.67 7.12 -2.91
CA ALA A 15 10.43 7.10 -1.65
C ALA A 15 10.91 8.49 -1.25
N ALA A 16 11.40 9.30 -2.19
CA ALA A 16 11.82 10.69 -1.94
C ALA A 16 10.64 11.57 -1.52
N LYS A 17 9.49 11.43 -2.19
CA LYS A 17 8.25 12.14 -1.82
C LYS A 17 7.73 11.71 -0.45
N GLY A 18 7.70 10.41 -0.17
CA GLY A 18 7.34 9.86 1.12
C GLY A 18 8.27 10.33 2.25
N LEU A 19 9.58 10.37 1.99
CA LEU A 19 10.56 10.89 2.94
C LEU A 19 10.33 12.39 3.22
N THR A 20 10.01 13.17 2.19
CA THR A 20 9.68 14.59 2.35
C THR A 20 8.44 14.78 3.22
N ALA A 21 7.38 14.02 2.96
CA ALA A 21 6.16 14.04 3.79
C ALA A 21 6.46 13.61 5.24
N ALA A 22 7.27 12.59 5.44
CA ALA A 22 7.68 12.12 6.77
C ALA A 22 8.51 13.16 7.53
N MET A 23 9.39 13.89 6.83
CA MET A 23 10.16 15.00 7.42
C MET A 23 9.26 16.19 7.79
N CYS A 24 8.25 16.50 6.97
CA CYS A 24 7.24 17.50 7.30
C CYS A 24 6.47 17.10 8.57
N LEU A 25 6.02 15.85 8.66
CA LEU A 25 5.38 15.30 9.86
C LEU A 25 6.28 15.42 11.09
N LYS A 26 7.56 15.06 10.96
CA LYS A 26 8.55 15.16 12.05
C LYS A 26 8.78 16.60 12.55
N ARG A 27 8.56 17.60 11.71
CA ARG A 27 8.73 19.03 12.06
C ARG A 27 7.51 19.62 12.77
N LEU A 28 6.35 18.96 12.71
CA LEU A 28 5.17 19.44 13.41
C LEU A 28 5.40 19.37 14.92
N LYS A 29 5.32 20.52 15.59
CA LYS A 29 5.41 20.60 17.06
C LYS A 29 4.06 20.26 17.67
N MET A 30 4.08 19.57 18.82
CA MET A 30 2.91 19.33 19.69
C MET A 30 1.77 18.47 19.10
N ALA A 31 2.04 17.62 18.11
CA ALA A 31 1.07 16.61 17.67
C ALA A 31 1.02 15.45 18.68
N SER A 32 -0.18 15.07 19.14
CA SER A 32 -0.33 13.83 19.92
C SER A 32 0.02 12.61 19.05
N PRO A 33 0.53 11.49 19.62
CA PRO A 33 0.88 10.30 18.85
C PRO A 33 -0.27 9.78 17.98
N ARG A 34 -1.52 9.91 18.47
CA ARG A 34 -2.73 9.57 17.71
C ARG A 34 -2.88 10.42 16.45
N THR A 35 -2.71 11.74 16.58
CA THR A 35 -2.83 12.69 15.46
C THR A 35 -1.68 12.50 14.48
N ALA A 36 -0.45 12.33 14.98
CA ALA A 36 0.72 12.07 14.15
C ALA A 36 0.55 10.79 13.33
N ARG A 37 0.02 9.71 13.93
CA ARG A 37 -0.31 8.47 13.23
C ARG A 37 -1.39 8.67 12.16
N GLN A 38 -2.43 9.43 12.45
CA GLN A 38 -3.46 9.76 11.44
C GLN A 38 -2.86 10.52 10.25
N LEU A 39 -2.02 11.52 10.53
CA LEU A 39 -1.33 12.29 9.49
C LEU A 39 -0.38 11.42 8.67
N PHE A 40 0.34 10.49 9.32
CA PHE A 40 1.17 9.52 8.62
C PHE A 40 0.33 8.67 7.64
N THR A 41 -0.77 8.09 8.11
CA THR A 41 -1.67 7.28 7.28
C THR A 41 -2.32 8.08 6.16
N ALA A 42 -2.55 9.38 6.36
CA ALA A 42 -3.16 10.26 5.37
C ALA A 42 -2.17 10.82 4.33
N THR A 43 -0.88 10.95 4.66
CA THR A 43 0.08 11.68 3.81
C THR A 43 1.29 10.85 3.40
N VAL A 44 1.94 10.17 4.33
CA VAL A 44 3.18 9.43 4.10
C VAL A 44 2.89 8.05 3.51
N ALA A 45 1.94 7.31 4.09
CA ALA A 45 1.57 5.99 3.60
C ALA A 45 1.06 6.03 2.14
N PRO A 46 0.10 6.91 1.77
CA PRO A 46 -0.48 6.89 0.42
C PRO A 46 0.52 7.30 -0.66
N THR A 47 1.45 8.22 -0.36
CA THR A 47 2.48 8.64 -1.34
C THR A 47 3.42 7.50 -1.73
N MET A 48 3.66 6.55 -0.82
CA MET A 48 4.51 5.38 -1.04
C MET A 48 3.72 4.10 -1.39
N ASP A 49 2.40 4.09 -1.22
CA ASP A 49 1.56 2.91 -1.47
C ASP A 49 0.76 2.99 -2.75
N TYR A 50 0.56 4.20 -3.28
CA TYR A 50 -0.22 4.39 -4.49
C TYR A 50 0.34 3.54 -5.62
N ALA A 51 -0.55 2.77 -6.26
CA ALA A 51 -0.22 1.82 -7.32
C ALA A 51 0.84 0.75 -6.94
N SER A 52 1.07 0.50 -5.65
CA SER A 52 2.02 -0.53 -5.18
C SER A 52 1.71 -1.92 -5.72
N ASN A 53 0.45 -2.27 -5.92
CA ASN A 53 0.03 -3.48 -6.63
C ASN A 53 0.62 -3.61 -8.06
N VAL A 54 0.99 -2.49 -8.69
CA VAL A 54 1.58 -2.46 -10.04
C VAL A 54 3.10 -2.45 -9.99
N TRP A 55 3.74 -1.63 -9.16
CA TRP A 55 5.21 -1.45 -9.21
C TRP A 55 5.97 -2.22 -8.12
N SER A 56 5.34 -2.67 -7.03
CA SER A 56 6.04 -3.31 -5.90
C SER A 56 6.80 -4.58 -6.30
N HIS A 57 6.33 -5.29 -7.33
CA HIS A 57 7.00 -6.47 -7.88
C HIS A 57 8.41 -6.17 -8.40
N ALA A 58 8.72 -4.92 -8.73
CA ALA A 58 10.02 -4.46 -9.21
C ALA A 58 10.92 -3.95 -8.07
N CYS A 59 10.38 -3.78 -6.85
CA CYS A 59 11.12 -3.34 -5.68
C CYS A 59 12.00 -4.48 -5.15
N LYS A 60 13.32 -4.37 -5.37
CA LYS A 60 14.29 -5.31 -4.79
C LYS A 60 14.80 -4.78 -3.46
N ALA A 61 15.68 -5.54 -2.81
CA ALA A 61 16.23 -5.19 -1.50
C ALA A 61 16.86 -3.78 -1.45
N LYS A 62 17.56 -3.36 -2.51
CA LYS A 62 18.21 -2.03 -2.58
C LYS A 62 17.17 -0.92 -2.60
N GLU A 63 16.20 -1.00 -3.49
CA GLU A 63 15.13 0.00 -3.64
C GLU A 63 14.23 0.06 -2.40
N ALA A 64 13.99 -1.11 -1.76
CA ALA A 64 13.25 -1.20 -0.51
C ALA A 64 13.87 -0.37 0.63
N THR A 65 15.20 -0.24 0.68
CA THR A 65 15.87 0.57 1.72
C THR A 65 15.47 2.05 1.67
N TRP A 66 15.11 2.58 0.51
CA TRP A 66 14.69 3.97 0.36
C TRP A 66 13.30 4.19 0.96
N ILE A 67 12.38 3.25 0.72
CA ILE A 67 11.03 3.27 1.31
C ILE A 67 11.12 3.04 2.82
N GLU A 68 11.95 2.08 3.25
CA GLU A 68 12.18 1.78 4.66
C GLU A 68 12.73 2.99 5.41
N ARG A 69 13.60 3.79 4.77
CA ARG A 69 14.08 5.05 5.36
C ARG A 69 12.95 6.05 5.59
N ALA A 70 12.08 6.26 4.62
CA ALA A 70 10.93 7.16 4.75
C ALA A 70 9.95 6.67 5.83
N GLN A 71 9.67 5.37 5.83
CA GLN A 71 8.87 4.67 6.84
C GLN A 71 9.42 4.87 8.26
N ARG A 72 10.72 4.61 8.47
CA ARG A 72 11.40 4.78 9.75
C ARG A 72 11.30 6.21 10.26
N VAL A 73 11.52 7.20 9.39
CA VAL A 73 11.40 8.63 9.77
C VAL A 73 9.97 8.96 10.17
N GLY A 74 8.97 8.43 9.46
CA GLY A 74 7.56 8.62 9.80
C GLY A 74 7.17 7.96 11.12
N ALA A 75 7.62 6.72 11.36
CA ALA A 75 7.40 6.02 12.63
C ALA A 75 8.07 6.75 13.81
N GLN A 76 9.30 7.22 13.65
CA GLN A 76 9.99 8.06 14.63
C GLN A 76 9.27 9.38 14.90
N ALA A 77 8.64 9.98 13.89
CA ALA A 77 7.86 11.21 14.06
C ALA A 77 6.59 10.99 14.92
N ILE A 78 6.04 9.77 14.93
CA ILE A 78 4.87 9.42 15.74
C ILE A 78 5.26 9.13 17.18
N THR A 79 6.33 8.34 17.37
CA THR A 79 6.75 7.88 18.71
C THR A 79 7.62 8.89 19.46
N GLY A 80 8.27 9.81 18.74
CA GLY A 80 9.32 10.66 19.32
C GLY A 80 10.61 9.88 19.65
N GLY A 81 10.76 8.65 19.15
CA GLY A 81 11.89 7.77 19.45
C GLY A 81 13.24 8.23 18.89
N PHE A 82 14.32 7.66 19.42
CA PHE A 82 15.69 8.00 19.00
C PHE A 82 15.96 7.65 17.54
N ARG A 83 16.95 8.34 16.95
CA ARG A 83 17.40 8.09 15.56
C ARG A 83 17.85 6.65 15.31
N THR A 84 18.37 5.99 16.34
CA THR A 84 18.95 4.64 16.31
C THR A 84 17.95 3.52 16.58
N VAL A 85 16.69 3.82 16.89
CA VAL A 85 15.65 2.80 17.11
C VAL A 85 15.49 1.95 15.84
N ALA A 86 15.46 0.64 16.02
CA ALA A 86 15.24 -0.32 14.94
C ALA A 86 13.88 -0.06 14.27
N THR A 87 13.81 -0.15 12.94
CA THR A 87 12.59 0.18 12.17
C THR A 87 11.38 -0.60 12.66
N ALA A 88 11.52 -1.91 12.85
CA ALA A 88 10.43 -2.78 13.31
C ALA A 88 9.89 -2.38 14.69
N VAL A 89 10.78 -1.95 15.61
CA VAL A 89 10.38 -1.47 16.94
C VAL A 89 9.64 -0.14 16.82
N ALA A 90 10.17 0.80 16.02
CA ALA A 90 9.52 2.09 15.80
C ALA A 90 8.12 1.93 15.17
N GLU A 91 7.95 1.00 14.24
CA GLU A 91 6.65 0.69 13.61
C GLU A 91 5.66 0.08 14.61
N ALA A 92 6.10 -0.88 15.42
CA ALA A 92 5.29 -1.50 16.46
C ALA A 92 4.82 -0.47 17.50
N GLU A 93 5.73 0.34 18.03
CA GLU A 93 5.43 1.39 19.00
C GLU A 93 4.56 2.50 18.39
N ALA A 94 4.76 2.83 17.11
CA ALA A 94 3.90 3.78 16.40
C ALA A 94 2.49 3.22 16.16
N SER A 95 2.27 1.90 16.34
CA SER A 95 1.07 1.18 15.91
C SER A 95 0.79 1.36 14.41
N VAL A 96 1.84 1.25 13.59
CA VAL A 96 1.79 1.42 12.12
C VAL A 96 2.24 0.13 11.45
N GLN A 97 1.48 -0.28 10.43
CA GLN A 97 1.82 -1.45 9.62
C GLN A 97 3.03 -1.18 8.72
N SER A 98 3.91 -2.18 8.56
CA SER A 98 5.08 -2.04 7.70
C SER A 98 4.69 -1.78 6.25
N PHE A 99 5.56 -1.14 5.48
CA PHE A 99 5.27 -0.87 4.07
C PHE A 99 5.08 -2.16 3.25
N ARG A 100 5.81 -3.22 3.58
CA ARG A 100 5.73 -4.51 2.88
C ARG A 100 4.37 -5.15 3.08
N GLU A 101 3.87 -5.15 4.31
CA GLU A 101 2.54 -5.65 4.63
C GLU A 101 1.45 -4.83 3.94
N ARG A 102 1.58 -3.50 3.92
CA ARG A 102 0.64 -2.62 3.20
C ARG A 102 0.62 -2.91 1.70
N HIS A 103 1.78 -3.11 1.08
CA HIS A 103 1.90 -3.46 -0.34
C HIS A 103 1.36 -4.86 -0.64
N ALA A 104 1.68 -5.84 0.20
CA ALA A 104 1.15 -7.19 0.09
C ALA A 104 -0.38 -7.19 0.23
N GLN A 105 -0.92 -6.43 1.19
CA GLN A 105 -2.36 -6.28 1.37
C GLN A 105 -3.02 -5.59 0.16
N ALA A 106 -2.41 -4.54 -0.40
CA ALA A 106 -2.90 -3.87 -1.60
C ALA A 106 -2.90 -4.80 -2.81
N ALA A 107 -1.83 -5.58 -3.00
CA ALA A 107 -1.71 -6.59 -4.05
C ALA A 107 -2.80 -7.68 -3.92
N SER A 108 -2.97 -8.23 -2.71
CA SER A 108 -4.00 -9.23 -2.41
C SER A 108 -5.41 -8.71 -2.65
N ARG A 109 -5.74 -7.52 -2.13
CA ARG A 109 -7.05 -6.88 -2.32
C ARG A 109 -7.34 -6.65 -3.80
N PHE A 110 -6.37 -6.15 -4.56
CA PHE A 110 -6.53 -5.92 -5.99
C PHE A 110 -6.76 -7.23 -6.76
N TRP A 111 -5.99 -8.27 -6.42
CA TRP A 111 -6.10 -9.58 -7.06
C TRP A 111 -7.45 -10.26 -6.79
N ILE A 112 -7.90 -10.25 -5.54
CA ILE A 112 -9.22 -10.77 -5.14
C ILE A 112 -10.32 -10.02 -5.89
N ARG A 113 -10.30 -8.68 -5.84
CA ARG A 113 -11.30 -7.86 -6.54
C ARG A 113 -11.38 -8.17 -8.02
N THR A 114 -10.22 -8.36 -8.67
CA THR A 114 -10.15 -8.69 -10.10
C THR A 114 -10.81 -10.04 -10.40
N GLN A 115 -10.75 -11.00 -9.47
CA GLN A 115 -11.33 -12.33 -9.65
C GLN A 115 -12.79 -12.44 -9.24
N THR A 116 -13.24 -11.61 -8.31
CA THR A 116 -14.63 -11.55 -7.87
C THR A 116 -15.46 -10.58 -8.69
N LEU A 117 -14.92 -10.05 -9.80
CA LEU A 117 -15.67 -9.18 -10.71
C LEU A 117 -16.90 -9.91 -11.29
N PRO A 118 -18.02 -9.20 -11.52
CA PRO A 118 -19.17 -9.77 -12.20
C PRO A 118 -18.78 -10.36 -13.56
N ARG A 119 -19.49 -11.42 -13.98
CA ARG A 119 -19.26 -12.05 -15.29
C ARG A 119 -19.51 -11.10 -16.47
N THR A 120 -20.33 -10.06 -16.27
CA THR A 120 -20.61 -9.01 -17.25
C THR A 120 -19.47 -8.01 -17.43
N HIS A 121 -18.46 -8.02 -16.55
CA HIS A 121 -17.36 -7.05 -16.59
C HIS A 121 -16.31 -7.41 -17.65
N LEU A 122 -15.82 -6.42 -18.40
CA LEU A 122 -14.86 -6.62 -19.51
C LEU A 122 -13.53 -7.25 -19.05
N LEU A 123 -13.08 -6.94 -17.83
CA LEU A 123 -11.86 -7.55 -17.29
C LEU A 123 -12.02 -9.06 -17.00
N THR A 124 -13.26 -9.55 -16.88
CA THR A 124 -13.54 -10.98 -16.64
C THR A 124 -13.39 -11.79 -17.93
N SER A 125 -13.66 -11.18 -19.10
CA SER A 125 -13.45 -11.83 -20.40
C SER A 125 -11.98 -11.79 -20.84
N LEU A 126 -11.17 -10.88 -20.27
CA LEU A 126 -9.74 -10.77 -20.50
C LEU A 126 -8.96 -11.93 -19.88
N LYS A 127 -8.63 -12.92 -20.70
CA LYS A 127 -7.71 -14.01 -20.32
C LYS A 127 -6.26 -13.51 -20.35
N LEU A 128 -5.60 -13.48 -19.19
CA LEU A 128 -4.17 -13.17 -19.08
C LEU A 128 -3.32 -14.25 -19.77
N LYS A 129 -2.89 -14.00 -21.00
CA LYS A 129 -1.91 -14.86 -21.70
C LYS A 129 -0.50 -14.62 -21.16
N LEU A 130 -0.03 -15.43 -20.23
CA LEU A 130 1.30 -15.33 -19.63
C LEU A 130 2.39 -15.32 -20.71
N ASN A 131 3.09 -14.20 -20.87
CA ASN A 131 4.23 -14.09 -21.78
C ASN A 131 5.52 -14.17 -20.95
N ARG A 132 6.37 -15.17 -21.24
CA ARG A 132 7.63 -15.38 -20.50
C ARG A 132 8.67 -14.29 -20.77
N ARG A 133 8.66 -13.66 -21.95
CA ARG A 133 9.68 -12.67 -22.34
C ARG A 133 9.38 -11.28 -21.80
N TYR A 134 8.10 -10.87 -21.84
CA TYR A 134 7.65 -9.57 -21.36
C TYR A 134 6.44 -9.70 -20.44
N ALA A 135 6.69 -10.18 -19.22
CA ALA A 135 5.63 -10.36 -18.23
C ALA A 135 5.09 -9.00 -17.76
N SER A 136 3.79 -8.76 -17.98
CA SER A 136 3.13 -7.55 -17.50
C SER A 136 3.04 -7.53 -15.97
N PRO A 137 2.87 -6.36 -15.32
CA PRO A 137 2.67 -6.29 -13.88
C PRO A 137 1.52 -7.20 -13.38
N MET A 138 0.42 -7.28 -14.13
CA MET A 138 -0.68 -8.18 -13.81
C MET A 138 -0.29 -9.66 -13.90
N GLN A 139 0.55 -10.03 -14.86
CA GLN A 139 1.03 -11.41 -14.99
C GLN A 139 1.97 -11.79 -13.85
N LYS A 140 2.84 -10.87 -13.43
CA LYS A 140 3.72 -11.07 -12.27
C LYS A 140 2.90 -11.20 -10.99
N LEU A 141 1.88 -10.36 -10.81
CA LEU A 141 0.96 -10.47 -9.68
C LEU A 141 0.22 -11.81 -9.69
N ALA A 142 -0.30 -12.24 -10.85
CA ALA A 142 -0.96 -13.53 -11.01
C ALA A 142 -0.03 -14.70 -10.67
N SER A 143 1.25 -14.62 -11.08
CA SER A 143 2.24 -15.65 -10.76
C SER A 143 2.61 -15.70 -9.27
N ALA A 144 2.60 -14.55 -8.58
CA ALA A 144 2.92 -14.47 -7.16
C ALA A 144 1.76 -14.92 -6.26
N MET A 145 0.52 -14.62 -6.66
CA MET A 145 -0.67 -14.85 -5.84
C MET A 145 -1.40 -16.17 -6.14
N GLY A 146 -1.11 -16.82 -7.28
CA GLY A 146 -1.83 -18.01 -7.74
C GLY A 146 -3.32 -17.76 -7.96
N ARG A 147 -4.12 -18.83 -8.14
CA ARG A 147 -5.58 -18.71 -8.04
C ARG A 147 -5.97 -18.76 -6.55
N PRO A 148 -6.51 -17.68 -5.96
CA PRO A 148 -7.09 -17.71 -4.63
C PRO A 148 -8.22 -18.73 -4.60
N ASP A 149 -8.26 -19.51 -3.52
CA ASP A 149 -9.40 -20.35 -3.25
C ASP A 149 -10.59 -19.47 -2.89
N THR A 150 -11.46 -19.24 -3.86
CA THR A 150 -12.65 -18.40 -3.70
C THR A 150 -13.60 -18.93 -2.62
N LYS A 151 -13.48 -20.21 -2.21
CA LYS A 151 -14.27 -20.77 -1.10
C LYS A 151 -13.81 -20.30 0.27
N ARG A 152 -12.57 -19.81 0.39
CA ARG A 152 -11.99 -19.31 1.65
C ARG A 152 -12.10 -17.79 1.81
N LEU A 153 -12.67 -17.10 0.82
CA LEU A 153 -12.85 -15.66 0.88
C LEU A 153 -14.12 -15.33 1.66
N GLU A 154 -13.99 -14.45 2.65
CA GLU A 154 -15.15 -13.90 3.35
C GLU A 154 -16.00 -13.08 2.38
N VAL A 155 -17.28 -13.42 2.29
CA VAL A 155 -18.26 -12.67 1.51
C VAL A 155 -18.72 -11.50 2.38
N ILE A 156 -18.30 -10.29 2.01
CA ILE A 156 -18.81 -9.06 2.61
C ILE A 156 -20.23 -8.86 2.09
N HIS A 157 -21.21 -9.08 2.96
CA HIS A 157 -22.61 -8.82 2.65
C HIS A 157 -22.84 -7.31 2.66
N GLU A 158 -23.64 -6.83 1.72
CA GLU A 158 -24.05 -5.42 1.72
C GLU A 158 -24.83 -5.10 3.00
N PHE A 159 -24.29 -4.19 3.80
CA PHE A 159 -25.01 -3.70 4.97
C PHE A 159 -25.90 -2.55 4.49
N ALA A 160 -27.14 -2.85 4.14
CA ALA A 160 -28.13 -1.84 3.80
C ALA A 160 -28.46 -1.02 5.06
N LEU A 161 -27.81 0.14 5.23
CA LEU A 161 -28.28 1.15 6.16
C LEU A 161 -29.58 1.73 5.60
N ALA A 162 -30.68 1.58 6.33
CA ALA A 162 -31.91 2.31 6.02
C ALA A 162 -31.59 3.81 5.91
N PRO A 163 -32.14 4.53 4.91
CA PRO A 163 -31.93 5.97 4.82
C PRO A 163 -32.33 6.60 6.15
N ARG A 164 -31.43 7.38 6.76
CA ARG A 164 -31.73 8.09 8.00
C ARG A 164 -32.93 9.00 7.72
N THR A 165 -34.09 8.64 8.24
CA THR A 165 -35.26 9.51 8.25
C THR A 165 -34.94 10.67 9.17
N THR A 166 -34.63 11.83 8.59
CA THR A 166 -34.67 13.09 9.32
C THR A 166 -36.13 13.49 9.49
N GLU A 167 -36.83 12.83 10.41
CA GLU A 167 -38.06 13.39 10.97
C GLU A 167 -37.67 14.45 12.00
N CYS A 168 -37.44 15.68 11.52
CA CYS A 168 -37.50 16.85 12.39
C CYS A 168 -38.98 17.15 12.64
N ARG A 169 -39.41 16.95 13.88
CA ARG A 169 -40.67 17.49 14.41
C ARG A 169 -40.39 18.80 15.13
#